data_AF-A0A0B0D6L4-F1
#
_entry.id   AF-A0A0B0D6L4-F1
#
_cell.length_a   1.000
_cell.length_b   1.000
_cell.length_c   1.000
_cell.angle_alpha   90.00
_cell.angle_beta   90.00
_cell.angle_gamma   90.00
#
_symmetry.space_group_name_H-M   'P 1'
#
loop_
_entity.id
_entity.type
_entity.pdbx_description
1 polymer ?
#
loop_
_entity_poly.entity_id
_entity_poly.type
_entity_poly.pdbx_seq_one_letter_code
_entity_poly.pdbx_strand_id
1 'polypeptide(L)'
;MEYLFLLASLITVVGISFAANKMNIILTENQLTQKTIQSAQTRFFLLSAVTEIIPILLIVIAFANLQSITTSIHMYISIVMIVLIWLIALVKMWFNGQETIQRASTEYKQQVNGSVFISIAFLSGIPLASIFMLLNL
;
A
#
# COMPACT_ATOMS: atom_id res chain seq x y z
N MET A 1 -22.32 -2.43 4.16
CA MET A 1 -21.06 -2.64 4.90
C MET A 1 -19.85 -2.80 3.98
N GLU A 2 -20.09 -3.16 2.72
CA GLU A 2 -19.12 -3.34 1.63
C GLU A 2 -18.21 -2.12 1.44
N TYR A 3 -18.76 -0.91 1.66
CA TYR A 3 -18.02 0.34 1.60
C TYR A 3 -16.94 0.49 2.69
N LEU A 4 -17.00 -0.28 3.79
CA LEU A 4 -15.93 -0.27 4.79
C LEU A 4 -14.64 -0.91 4.26
N PHE A 5 -14.76 -1.95 3.43
CA PHE A 5 -13.62 -2.55 2.71
C PHE A 5 -13.01 -1.56 1.70
N LEU A 6 -13.87 -0.82 1.00
CA LEU A 6 -13.43 0.26 0.12
C LEU A 6 -12.70 1.36 0.90
N LEU A 7 -13.24 1.79 2.03
CA LEU A 7 -12.64 2.82 2.88
C LEU A 7 -11.30 2.37 3.46
N ALA A 8 -11.21 1.13 3.94
CA ALA A 8 -9.95 0.53 4.41
C ALA A 8 -8.89 0.52 3.32
N SER A 9 -9.28 0.11 2.10
CA SER A 9 -8.39 0.10 0.94
C SER A 9 -7.93 1.52 0.58
N LEU A 10 -8.83 2.51 0.59
CA LEU A 10 -8.50 3.90 0.29
C LEU A 10 -7.50 4.49 1.28
N ILE A 11 -7.74 4.31 2.58
CA ILE A 11 -6.83 4.80 3.64
C ILE A 11 -5.45 4.17 3.47
N THR A 12 -5.38 2.86 3.22
CA THR A 12 -4.12 2.15 3.01
C THR A 12 -3.40 2.67 1.78
N VAL A 13 -4.10 2.78 0.64
CA VAL A 13 -3.51 3.25 -0.62
C VAL A 13 -2.89 4.63 -0.45
N VAL A 14 -3.60 5.56 0.19
CA VAL A 14 -3.10 6.92 0.43
C VAL A 14 -1.92 6.91 1.40
N GLY A 15 -2.04 6.26 2.55
CA GLY A 15 -1.02 6.31 3.60
C GLY A 15 0.26 5.54 3.24
N ILE A 16 0.16 4.37 2.59
CA ILE A 16 1.34 3.64 2.09
C ILE A 16 2.01 4.39 0.96
N SER A 17 1.24 4.97 0.01
CA SER A 17 1.83 5.81 -1.04
C SER A 17 2.60 7.00 -0.46
N PHE A 18 2.07 7.62 0.60
CA PHE A 18 2.75 8.70 1.31
C PHE A 18 4.03 8.24 2.01
N ALA A 19 3.99 7.11 2.71
CA ALA A 19 5.16 6.53 3.38
C ALA A 19 6.25 6.14 2.36
N ALA A 20 5.87 5.49 1.27
CA ALA A 20 6.76 5.10 0.17
C ALA A 20 7.38 6.33 -0.50
N ASN A 21 6.61 7.39 -0.74
CA ASN A 21 7.13 8.63 -1.31
C ASN A 21 8.18 9.28 -0.38
N LYS A 22 7.94 9.31 0.93
CA LYS A 22 8.94 9.80 1.90
C LYS A 22 10.22 8.97 1.88
N MET A 23 10.10 7.66 1.77
CA MET A 23 11.26 6.77 1.64
C MET A 23 12.02 7.05 0.34
N ASN A 24 11.33 7.13 -0.79
CA ASN A 24 11.92 7.40 -2.10
C ASN A 24 12.69 8.73 -2.13
N ILE A 25 12.15 9.79 -1.52
CA ILE A 25 12.86 11.08 -1.40
C ILE A 25 14.23 10.86 -0.73
N ILE A 26 14.26 10.22 0.44
CA ILE A 26 15.51 9.92 1.17
C ILE A 26 16.46 9.05 0.33
N LEU A 27 15.91 8.07 -0.41
CA LEU A 27 16.67 7.17 -1.29
C LEU A 27 17.15 7.83 -2.60
N THR A 28 16.84 9.10 -2.85
CA THR A 28 17.36 9.85 -4.00
C THR A 28 18.29 10.99 -3.61
N GLU A 29 18.55 11.19 -2.32
CA GLU A 29 19.47 12.22 -1.82
C GLU A 29 20.94 11.82 -2.07
N ASN A 30 21.80 12.80 -2.36
CA ASN A 30 23.18 12.63 -2.86
C ASN A 30 24.18 11.96 -1.88
N GLN A 31 23.74 11.51 -0.70
CA GLN A 31 24.57 10.86 0.32
C GLN A 31 23.96 9.54 0.81
N LEU A 32 23.67 8.66 -0.16
CA LEU A 32 23.26 7.29 0.13
C LEU A 32 24.39 6.51 0.82
N THR A 33 24.08 6.00 2.01
CA THR A 33 24.90 5.08 2.77
C THR A 33 24.02 3.93 3.22
N GLN A 34 24.59 2.79 3.58
CA GLN A 34 23.82 1.67 4.13
C GLN A 34 22.94 2.09 5.33
N LYS A 35 23.46 3.00 6.18
CA LYS A 35 22.74 3.54 7.34
C LYS A 35 21.51 4.36 6.93
N THR A 36 21.61 5.19 5.89
CA THR A 36 20.47 6.01 5.43
C THR A 36 19.39 5.13 4.80
N ILE A 37 19.76 4.12 4.02
CA ILE A 37 18.81 3.15 3.44
C ILE A 37 18.06 2.40 4.54
N GLN A 38 18.77 1.85 5.52
CA GLN A 38 18.15 1.12 6.63
C GLN A 38 17.23 2.03 7.46
N SER A 39 17.64 3.28 7.70
CA SER A 39 16.80 4.26 8.39
C SER A 39 15.54 4.59 7.59
N ALA A 40 15.64 4.73 6.26
CA ALA A 40 14.51 5.01 5.39
C ALA A 40 13.50 3.84 5.38
N GLN A 41 13.99 2.60 5.25
CA GLN A 41 13.17 1.40 5.34
C GLN A 41 12.49 1.26 6.70
N THR A 42 13.23 1.47 7.79
CA THR A 42 12.66 1.40 9.15
C THR A 42 11.54 2.42 9.33
N ARG A 43 11.75 3.66 8.86
CA ARG A 43 10.74 4.71 8.90
C ARG A 43 9.52 4.37 8.02
N PHE A 44 9.74 3.78 6.84
CA PHE A 44 8.66 3.27 6.00
C PHE A 44 7.84 2.22 6.76
N PHE A 45 8.46 1.19 7.33
CA PHE A 45 7.75 0.14 8.07
C PHE A 45 6.93 0.70 9.24
N LEU A 46 7.50 1.62 10.02
CA LEU A 46 6.78 2.26 11.13
C LEU A 46 5.58 3.08 10.64
N LEU A 47 5.76 3.87 9.58
CA LEU A 47 4.66 4.66 9.02
C LEU A 47 3.57 3.76 8.40
N SER A 48 3.96 2.69 7.73
CA SER A 48 3.05 1.71 7.16
C SER A 48 2.25 1.00 8.25
N ALA A 49 2.91 0.53 9.31
CA ALA A 49 2.25 -0.10 10.45
C ALA A 49 1.23 0.83 11.12
N VAL A 50 1.59 2.10 11.38
CA VAL A 50 0.67 3.09 11.95
C VAL A 50 -0.50 3.38 11.01
N THR A 51 -0.23 3.46 9.71
CA THR A 51 -1.26 3.69 8.69
C THR A 51 -2.27 2.55 8.64
N GLU A 52 -1.82 1.31 8.81
CA GLU A 52 -2.66 0.11 8.66
C GLU A 52 -3.53 -0.21 9.88
N ILE A 53 -3.27 0.39 11.06
CA ILE A 53 -4.10 0.18 12.26
C ILE A 53 -5.58 0.45 11.96
N ILE A 54 -5.90 1.60 11.34
CA ILE A 54 -7.29 1.97 11.04
C ILE A 54 -7.90 1.02 9.99
N PRO A 55 -7.29 0.79 8.81
CA PRO A 55 -7.76 -0.20 7.85
C PRO A 55 -8.00 -1.60 8.41
N ILE A 56 -7.11 -2.12 9.26
CA ILE A 56 -7.27 -3.43 9.89
C ILE A 56 -8.51 -3.44 10.78
N LEU A 57 -8.71 -2.41 11.61
CA LEU A 57 -9.91 -2.28 12.44
C LEU A 57 -11.18 -2.21 11.60
N LEU A 58 -11.16 -1.45 10.50
CA LEU A 58 -12.29 -1.36 9.58
C LEU A 58 -12.62 -2.71 8.95
N ILE A 59 -11.62 -3.47 8.52
CA ILE A 59 -11.80 -4.82 7.98
C ILE A 59 -12.43 -5.74 9.03
N VAL A 60 -11.92 -5.74 10.26
CA VAL A 60 -12.44 -6.60 11.34
C VAL A 60 -13.89 -6.24 11.67
N ILE A 61 -14.22 -4.95 11.78
CA ILE A 61 -15.59 -4.49 12.04
C ILE A 61 -16.52 -4.85 10.88
N ALA A 62 -16.06 -4.61 9.65
CA ALA A 62 -16.82 -4.97 8.46
C ALA A 62 -17.13 -6.46 8.48
N PHE A 63 -16.12 -7.29 8.76
CA PHE A 63 -16.22 -8.74 8.80
C PHE A 63 -17.14 -9.26 9.91
N ALA A 64 -16.98 -8.75 11.13
CA ALA A 64 -17.77 -9.16 12.29
C ALA A 64 -19.27 -8.86 12.15
N ASN A 65 -19.63 -7.88 11.31
CA ASN A 65 -21.02 -7.47 11.08
C ASN A 65 -21.57 -7.93 9.73
N LEU A 66 -20.92 -8.90 9.08
CA LEU A 66 -21.43 -9.55 7.88
C LEU A 66 -22.63 -10.44 8.25
N GLN A 67 -23.83 -9.88 8.17
CA GLN A 67 -25.05 -10.68 8.04
C GLN A 67 -25.09 -11.20 6.61
N SER A 68 -25.37 -12.50 6.41
CA SER A 68 -25.36 -13.21 5.12
C SER A 68 -25.76 -12.29 3.96
N ILE A 69 -24.77 -11.76 3.24
CA ILE A 69 -25.00 -10.75 2.22
C ILE A 69 -25.49 -11.51 0.98
N THR A 70 -26.78 -11.37 0.68
CA THR A 70 -27.25 -11.67 -0.68
C THR A 70 -26.48 -10.79 -1.64
N THR A 71 -25.85 -11.38 -2.66
CA THR A 71 -25.01 -10.71 -3.65
C THR A 71 -25.64 -9.39 -4.10
N SER A 72 -25.04 -8.27 -3.70
CA SER A 72 -25.61 -6.93 -3.89
C SER A 72 -24.83 -6.17 -4.96
N ILE A 73 -25.49 -5.28 -5.71
CA ILE A 73 -24.79 -4.39 -6.66
C ILE A 73 -23.71 -3.54 -5.97
N HIS A 74 -23.88 -3.24 -4.68
CA HIS A 74 -22.94 -2.47 -3.86
C HIS A 74 -21.61 -3.21 -3.64
N MET A 75 -21.62 -4.53 -3.57
CA MET A 75 -20.42 -5.36 -3.50
C MET A 75 -19.55 -5.16 -4.75
N TYR A 76 -20.14 -5.30 -5.95
CA TYR A 76 -19.41 -5.14 -7.22
C TYR A 76 -18.87 -3.72 -7.39
N ILE A 77 -19.66 -2.70 -7.05
CA ILE A 77 -19.21 -1.30 -7.08
C ILE A 77 -17.99 -1.12 -6.16
N SER A 78 -18.02 -1.69 -4.95
CA SER A 78 -16.90 -1.61 -4.00
C SER A 78 -15.64 -2.28 -4.55
N ILE A 79 -15.74 -3.48 -5.12
CA ILE A 79 -14.61 -4.20 -5.73
C ILE A 79 -14.01 -3.38 -6.87
N VAL A 80 -14.82 -2.90 -7.81
CA VAL A 80 -14.35 -2.13 -8.97
C VAL A 80 -13.62 -0.87 -8.51
N MET A 81 -14.16 -0.17 -7.51
CA MET A 81 -13.52 1.02 -6.96
C MET A 81 -12.20 0.70 -6.27
N ILE A 82 -12.12 -0.39 -5.48
CA ILE A 82 -10.86 -0.84 -4.84
C ILE A 82 -9.81 -1.14 -5.91
N VAL A 83 -10.18 -1.88 -6.96
CA VAL A 83 -9.27 -2.24 -8.06
C VAL A 83 -8.77 -0.99 -8.77
N LEU A 84 -9.67 -0.04 -9.09
CA LEU A 84 -9.31 1.19 -9.78
C LEU A 84 -8.29 2.02 -8.97
N ILE A 85 -8.58 2.31 -7.70
CA ILE A 85 -7.69 3.12 -6.85
C ILE A 85 -6.35 2.42 -6.62
N TRP A 86 -6.37 1.09 -6.45
CA TRP A 86 -5.19 0.29 -6.21
C TRP A 86 -4.30 0.25 -7.46
N LEU A 87 -4.86 -0.01 -8.64
CA LEU A 87 -4.09 -0.01 -9.90
C LEU A 87 -3.48 1.35 -10.21
N ILE A 88 -4.23 2.44 -10.03
CA ILE A 88 -3.70 3.80 -10.24
C ILE A 88 -2.51 4.06 -9.31
N ALA A 89 -2.63 3.68 -8.03
CA ALA A 89 -1.56 3.85 -7.07
C ALA A 89 -0.35 2.94 -7.37
N LEU A 90 -0.57 1.68 -7.77
CA LEU A 90 0.48 0.76 -8.19
C LEU A 90 1.28 1.31 -9.36
N VAL A 91 0.61 1.78 -10.41
CA VAL A 91 1.25 2.36 -11.59
C VAL A 91 2.06 3.59 -11.21
N LYS A 92 1.49 4.51 -10.44
CA LYS A 92 2.19 5.71 -9.97
C LYS A 92 3.42 5.36 -9.13
N MET A 93 3.28 4.42 -8.20
CA MET A 93 4.36 4.04 -7.30
C MET A 93 5.45 3.25 -8.02
N TRP A 94 5.08 2.45 -9.04
CA TRP A 94 6.02 1.80 -9.94
C TRP A 94 6.88 2.81 -10.69
N PHE A 95 6.26 3.82 -11.33
CA PHE A 95 7.02 4.84 -12.05
C PHE A 95 7.95 5.64 -11.12
N ASN A 96 7.44 6.10 -9.97
CA ASN A 96 8.27 6.81 -8.98
C ASN A 96 9.39 5.92 -8.43
N GLY A 97 9.11 4.62 -8.24
CA GLY A 97 10.08 3.63 -7.81
C GLY A 97 11.19 3.41 -8.84
N GLN A 98 10.85 3.32 -10.13
CA GLN A 98 11.83 3.18 -11.20
C GLN A 98 12.73 4.42 -11.30
N GLU A 99 12.18 5.62 -11.17
CA GLU A 99 12.97 6.86 -11.11
C GLU A 99 13.95 6.84 -9.91
N THR A 100 13.48 6.38 -8.75
CA THR A 100 14.29 6.22 -7.53
C THR A 100 15.45 5.24 -7.77
N ILE A 101 15.18 4.08 -8.39
CA ILE A 101 16.18 3.05 -8.70
C ILE A 101 17.22 3.56 -9.71
N GLN A 102 16.80 4.38 -10.69
CA GLN A 102 17.70 4.94 -11.70
C GLN A 102 18.65 5.99 -11.12
N ARG A 103 18.19 6.75 -10.12
CA ARG A 103 19.01 7.77 -9.43
C ARG A 103 19.92 7.20 -8.35
N ALA A 104 19.66 5.99 -7.88
CA ALA A 104 20.50 5.32 -6.89
C ALA A 104 21.91 5.03 -7.44
N SER A 105 22.93 5.16 -6.57
CA SER A 105 24.29 4.74 -6.91
C SER A 105 24.33 3.25 -7.25
N THR A 106 25.26 2.87 -8.13
CA THR A 106 25.42 1.49 -8.60
C THR A 106 25.63 0.51 -7.44
N GLU A 107 26.35 0.92 -6.40
CA GLU A 107 26.60 0.14 -5.18
C GLU A 107 25.31 -0.25 -4.43
N TYR A 108 24.34 0.67 -4.32
CA TYR A 108 23.14 0.46 -3.51
C TYR A 108 21.88 0.15 -4.33
N LYS A 109 21.99 0.11 -5.66
CA LYS A 109 20.85 -0.05 -6.58
C LYS A 109 19.99 -1.26 -6.28
N GLN A 110 20.59 -2.40 -5.91
CA GLN A 110 19.85 -3.61 -5.55
C GLN A 110 19.04 -3.43 -4.25
N GLN A 111 19.59 -2.76 -3.25
CA GLN A 111 18.90 -2.49 -1.98
C GLN A 111 17.76 -1.49 -2.17
N VAL A 112 17.95 -0.46 -3.00
CA VAL A 112 16.90 0.49 -3.37
C VAL A 112 15.79 -0.22 -4.14
N ASN A 113 16.12 -1.08 -5.10
CA ASN A 113 15.13 -1.88 -5.82
C ASN A 113 14.30 -2.77 -4.87
N GLY A 114 14.96 -3.44 -3.92
CA GLY A 114 14.27 -4.20 -2.88
C GLY A 114 13.31 -3.33 -2.05
N SER A 115 13.73 -2.11 -1.70
CA SER A 115 12.90 -1.16 -0.93
C SER A 115 11.64 -0.74 -1.71
N VAL A 116 11.79 -0.43 -3.00
CA VAL A 116 10.68 -0.10 -3.89
C VAL A 116 9.72 -1.28 -4.02
N PHE A 117 10.24 -2.49 -4.23
CA PHE A 117 9.43 -3.69 -4.34
C PHE A 117 8.64 -3.99 -3.06
N ILE A 118 9.28 -3.87 -1.90
CA ILE A 118 8.62 -4.02 -0.59
C ILE A 118 7.48 -3.00 -0.45
N SER A 119 7.70 -1.74 -0.85
CA SER A 119 6.66 -0.72 -0.77
C SER A 119 5.43 -1.10 -1.60
N ILE A 120 5.64 -1.64 -2.81
CA ILE A 120 4.57 -2.10 -3.71
C ILE A 120 3.80 -3.28 -3.12
N ALA A 121 4.51 -4.22 -2.49
CA ALA A 121 3.88 -5.34 -1.81
C ALA A 121 2.98 -4.85 -0.66
N PHE A 122 3.47 -3.92 0.17
CA PHE A 122 2.69 -3.33 1.27
C PHE A 122 1.44 -2.59 0.78
N LEU A 123 1.56 -1.82 -0.30
CA LEU A 123 0.41 -1.11 -0.90
C LEU A 123 -0.73 -2.06 -1.28
N SER A 124 -0.40 -3.32 -1.59
CA SER A 124 -1.34 -4.32 -2.10
C SER A 124 -2.03 -5.14 -1.01
N GLY A 125 -1.51 -5.16 0.22
CA GLY A 125 -2.00 -6.03 1.30
C GLY A 125 -3.49 -5.86 1.59
N ILE A 126 -3.89 -4.65 2.02
CA ILE A 126 -5.27 -4.35 2.40
C ILE A 126 -6.25 -4.37 1.20
N PRO A 127 -5.93 -3.82 0.02
CA PRO A 127 -6.80 -3.92 -1.15
C PRO A 127 -7.11 -5.37 -1.54
N LEU A 128 -6.09 -6.23 -1.57
CA LEU A 128 -6.28 -7.65 -1.88
C LEU A 128 -7.12 -8.34 -0.81
N ALA A 129 -6.80 -8.15 0.47
CA ALA A 129 -7.59 -8.71 1.57
C ALA A 129 -9.07 -8.27 1.50
N SER A 130 -9.30 -7.00 1.18
CA SER A 130 -10.65 -6.44 1.01
C SER A 130 -11.42 -7.10 -0.14
N ILE A 131 -10.77 -7.29 -1.30
CA ILE A 131 -11.36 -7.98 -2.45
C ILE A 131 -11.66 -9.44 -2.11
N PHE A 132 -10.71 -10.16 -1.50
CA PHE A 132 -10.92 -11.55 -1.11
C PHE A 132 -12.07 -11.70 -0.13
N MET A 133 -12.20 -10.82 0.86
CA MET A 133 -13.33 -10.86 1.79
C MET A 133 -14.65 -10.56 1.07
N LEU A 134 -14.69 -9.56 0.18
CA LEU A 134 -15.89 -9.26 -0.62
C LEU A 134 -16.31 -10.41 -1.56
N LEU A 135 -15.35 -11.18 -2.11
CA LEU A 135 -15.65 -12.30 -3.02
C LEU A 135 -16.01 -13.61 -2.30
N ASN A 136 -15.51 -13.81 -1.08
CA ASN A 136 -15.81 -14.99 -0.25
C ASN A 136 -17.01 -14.74 0.69
N LEU A 137 -17.83 -13.74 0.36
CA LEU A 137 -19.00 -13.32 1.12
C LEU A 137 -20.31 -13.84 0.53
#